data_AF-A0A7H0GWK4-F1
#
_entry.id   AF-A0A7H0GWK4-F1
#
_cell.length_a   1.000
_cell.length_b   1.000
_cell.length_c   1.000
_cell.angle_alpha   90.00
_cell.angle_beta   90.00
_cell.angle_gamma   90.00
#
_symmetry.space_group_name_H-M   'P 1'
#
loop_
_entity.id
_entity.type
_entity.pdbx_description
1 polymer ?
#
loop_
_entity_poly.entity_id
_entity_poly.type
_entity_poly.pdbx_seq_one_letter_code
_entity_poly.pdbx_strand_id
1 'polypeptide(L)'
;MLPPRLAALYPRIKTYSAQSLDDPKTTAQLDLTPAGFHAQILMGATTVYIDPAAPGDTVNHRVFYRSAMRRGGEACLTTDVKRKLPPTNQLRANGAQLRTYRLAVACTGEYAITKGGTKADALAGIVTTINRVNGIYEQELAIQLQLVPTNDALIFLDPATDPYTNTNASDLLTENQRTTDALIGSANYDLGHVFGTRVGGLAYVGTVCDASFKAGGTTGQADPSGDAFAVDFVAHELGHQFGADHTFNGTTGFCTSSRAASWAYEPGSGGSIMSYAGLCAPQNIQPSSFPYFHSRSRDQILDYVTAFGTCAQATGSGNQPPVVDAGGNFRIPARTPFTLSGKSSDPDGDAVSYTWEQNDLGPAGNPAAPVGDAPLFRFLPPSASASRTFPDLAGLLSGNALPPGELLPAYARRLHFRLVARDQRRPAGAPITIRPA
;
A
#
# COMPACT_ATOMS: atom_id res chain seq x y z
N MET A 1 -11.35 -2.13 14.12
CA MET A 1 -10.39 -1.01 14.03
C MET A 1 -10.26 -0.21 15.33
N LEU A 2 -11.35 0.35 15.90
CA LEU A 2 -11.29 0.99 17.23
C LEU A 2 -11.41 -0.06 18.36
N PRO A 3 -10.57 0.02 19.42
CA PRO A 3 -10.72 -0.79 20.61
C PRO A 3 -11.92 -0.30 21.47
N PRO A 4 -12.50 -1.16 22.34
CA PRO A 4 -13.71 -0.83 23.11
C PRO A 4 -13.64 0.48 23.90
N ARG A 5 -12.50 0.80 24.53
CA ARG A 5 -12.31 2.05 25.29
C ARG A 5 -12.49 3.29 24.39
N LEU A 6 -11.83 3.33 23.23
CA LEU A 6 -11.95 4.47 22.31
C LEU A 6 -13.35 4.55 21.70
N ALA A 7 -13.94 3.41 21.34
CA ALA A 7 -15.30 3.38 20.81
C ALA A 7 -16.34 3.95 21.80
N ALA A 8 -16.16 3.69 23.11
CA ALA A 8 -17.01 4.24 24.16
C ALA A 8 -16.81 5.75 24.37
N LEU A 9 -15.57 6.24 24.29
CA LEU A 9 -15.26 7.68 24.44
C LEU A 9 -15.67 8.49 23.21
N TYR A 10 -15.62 7.89 22.02
CA TYR A 10 -15.91 8.54 20.74
C TYR A 10 -17.00 7.79 19.96
N PRO A 11 -18.24 7.69 20.48
CA PRO A 11 -19.30 6.83 19.93
C PRO A 11 -19.80 7.26 18.54
N ARG A 12 -19.45 8.48 18.10
CA ARG A 12 -19.75 9.00 16.75
C ARG A 12 -18.75 8.54 15.69
N ILE A 13 -17.69 7.83 16.06
CA ILE A 13 -16.71 7.27 15.13
C ILE A 13 -16.97 5.78 14.99
N LYS A 14 -17.42 5.36 13.81
CA LYS A 14 -17.74 3.95 13.51
C LYS A 14 -17.07 3.53 12.21
N THR A 15 -16.60 2.29 12.17
CA THR A 15 -15.95 1.69 11.01
C THR A 15 -16.63 0.36 10.70
N TYR A 16 -16.73 0.03 9.42
CA TYR A 16 -17.39 -1.18 8.94
C TYR A 16 -16.62 -1.74 7.75
N SER A 17 -16.56 -3.07 7.67
CA SER A 17 -16.13 -3.78 6.48
C SER A 17 -17.34 -4.35 5.77
N ALA A 18 -17.34 -4.31 4.45
CA ALA A 18 -18.45 -4.80 3.62
C ALA A 18 -17.93 -5.61 2.43
N GLN A 19 -18.79 -6.52 1.95
CA GLN A 19 -18.60 -7.29 0.74
C GLN A 19 -19.90 -7.21 -0.07
N SER A 20 -19.78 -7.06 -1.40
CA SER A 20 -20.94 -7.00 -2.27
C SER A 20 -21.63 -8.36 -2.35
N LEU A 21 -22.97 -8.34 -2.37
CA LEU A 21 -23.80 -9.53 -2.52
C LEU A 21 -23.88 -10.00 -3.97
N ASP A 22 -23.76 -9.07 -4.93
CA ASP A 22 -23.86 -9.36 -6.37
C ASP A 22 -22.51 -9.73 -7.00
N ASP A 23 -21.43 -9.16 -6.46
CA ASP A 23 -20.06 -9.46 -6.86
C ASP A 23 -19.19 -9.67 -5.62
N PRO A 24 -19.01 -10.92 -5.16
CA PRO A 24 -18.18 -11.21 -3.99
C PRO A 24 -16.72 -10.76 -4.10
N LYS A 25 -16.24 -10.39 -5.31
CA LYS A 25 -14.90 -9.80 -5.52
C LYS A 25 -14.82 -8.33 -5.10
N THR A 26 -15.95 -7.68 -4.92
CA THR A 26 -16.05 -6.28 -4.53
C THR A 26 -16.14 -6.19 -3.02
N THR A 27 -15.18 -5.49 -2.41
CA THR A 27 -15.14 -5.25 -0.97
C THR A 27 -15.10 -3.75 -0.67
N ALA A 28 -15.49 -3.35 0.53
CA ALA A 28 -15.42 -1.97 0.94
C ALA A 28 -15.04 -1.80 2.42
N GLN A 29 -14.36 -0.70 2.72
CA GLN A 29 -14.21 -0.17 4.06
C GLN A 29 -14.99 1.13 4.15
N LEU A 30 -15.84 1.23 5.17
CA LEU A 30 -16.76 2.34 5.39
C LEU A 30 -16.48 2.94 6.76
N ASP A 31 -16.63 4.25 6.88
CA ASP A 31 -16.67 4.91 8.16
C ASP A 31 -17.73 6.00 8.22
N LEU A 32 -18.30 6.17 9.41
CA LEU A 32 -19.18 7.27 9.75
C LEU A 32 -18.57 7.98 10.95
N THR A 33 -18.19 9.23 10.76
CA THR A 33 -17.51 10.05 11.76
C THR A 33 -18.16 11.43 11.85
N PRO A 34 -17.77 12.31 12.81
CA PRO A 34 -18.19 13.70 12.79
C PRO A 34 -17.83 14.45 11.49
N ALA A 35 -16.81 13.99 10.76
CA ALA A 35 -16.42 14.57 9.48
C ALA A 35 -17.33 14.12 8.31
N GLY A 36 -18.23 13.15 8.53
CA GLY A 36 -19.17 12.63 7.53
C GLY A 36 -18.97 11.14 7.24
N PHE A 37 -19.62 10.66 6.18
CA PHE A 37 -19.51 9.28 5.70
C PHE A 37 -18.41 9.15 4.65
N HIS A 38 -17.52 8.18 4.81
CA HIS A 38 -16.50 7.83 3.83
C HIS A 38 -16.61 6.36 3.42
N ALA A 39 -16.27 6.08 2.17
CA ALA A 39 -16.14 4.72 1.67
C ALA A 39 -14.92 4.58 0.76
N GLN A 40 -14.22 3.46 0.88
CA GLN A 40 -13.32 2.92 -0.13
C GLN A 40 -13.91 1.61 -0.64
N ILE A 41 -14.15 1.52 -1.94
CA ILE A 41 -14.72 0.35 -2.60
C ILE A 41 -13.68 -0.19 -3.58
N LEU A 42 -13.23 -1.43 -3.34
CA LEU A 42 -12.20 -2.13 -4.09
C LEU A 42 -12.88 -3.16 -5.01
N MET A 43 -12.82 -2.91 -6.33
CA MET A 43 -13.48 -3.70 -7.38
C MET A 43 -12.45 -4.18 -8.41
N GLY A 44 -11.47 -4.99 -7.96
CA GLY A 44 -10.36 -5.43 -8.80
C GLY A 44 -9.57 -4.26 -9.39
N ALA A 45 -9.65 -4.06 -10.70
CA ALA A 45 -8.92 -3.00 -11.41
C ALA A 45 -9.45 -1.59 -11.13
N THR A 46 -10.63 -1.46 -10.54
CA THR A 46 -11.28 -0.18 -10.25
C THR A 46 -11.40 0.03 -8.76
N THR A 47 -11.11 1.25 -8.32
CA THR A 47 -11.33 1.70 -6.94
C THR A 47 -12.17 2.96 -6.97
N VAL A 48 -13.23 2.95 -6.17
CA VAL A 48 -14.16 4.09 -6.00
C VAL A 48 -14.08 4.59 -4.57
N TYR A 49 -14.07 5.91 -4.44
CA TYR A 49 -14.16 6.60 -3.17
C TYR A 49 -15.47 7.37 -3.07
N ILE A 50 -16.02 7.38 -1.86
CA ILE A 50 -17.11 8.27 -1.46
C ILE A 50 -16.57 9.11 -0.32
N ASP A 51 -16.56 10.42 -0.51
CA ASP A 51 -16.16 11.39 0.50
C ASP A 51 -17.28 12.43 0.71
N PRO A 52 -17.40 13.02 1.91
CA PRO A 52 -18.22 14.22 2.12
C PRO A 52 -17.80 15.34 1.16
N ALA A 53 -18.77 16.12 0.65
CA ALA A 53 -18.45 17.24 -0.25
C ALA A 53 -17.61 18.33 0.44
N ALA A 54 -17.80 18.49 1.75
CA ALA A 54 -16.98 19.29 2.65
C ALA A 54 -16.91 18.58 4.01
N PRO A 55 -15.90 18.88 4.86
CA PRO A 55 -15.83 18.32 6.21
C PRO A 55 -17.13 18.56 6.99
N GLY A 56 -17.74 17.49 7.49
CA GLY A 56 -19.00 17.52 8.24
C GLY A 56 -20.27 17.61 7.38
N ASP A 57 -20.16 17.62 6.04
CA ASP A 57 -21.32 17.50 5.16
C ASP A 57 -21.92 16.10 5.26
N THR A 58 -23.17 16.02 5.70
CA THR A 58 -23.92 14.76 5.87
C THR A 58 -24.94 14.52 4.76
N VAL A 59 -25.08 15.47 3.82
CA VAL A 59 -26.08 15.44 2.76
C VAL A 59 -25.38 15.18 1.42
N ASN A 60 -24.36 15.98 1.08
CA ASN A 60 -23.70 15.91 -0.21
C ASN A 60 -22.42 15.10 -0.13
N HIS A 61 -22.27 14.19 -1.09
CA HIS A 61 -21.09 13.33 -1.18
C HIS A 61 -20.49 13.42 -2.58
N ARG A 62 -19.17 13.33 -2.66
CA ARG A 62 -18.40 13.22 -3.89
C ARG A 62 -18.08 11.75 -4.11
N VAL A 63 -18.45 11.25 -5.29
CA VAL A 63 -18.11 9.90 -5.74
C VAL A 63 -17.13 10.00 -6.89
N PHE A 64 -15.98 9.35 -6.77
CA PHE A 64 -14.94 9.45 -7.79
C PHE A 64 -14.10 8.18 -7.87
N TYR A 65 -13.60 7.91 -9.07
CA TYR A 65 -12.61 6.87 -9.30
C TYR A 65 -11.24 7.35 -8.84
N ARG A 66 -10.42 6.41 -8.33
CA ARG A 66 -9.01 6.69 -8.00
C ARG A 66 -8.25 7.29 -9.19
N SER A 67 -8.52 6.84 -10.40
CA SER A 67 -7.88 7.34 -11.63
C SER A 67 -8.15 8.82 -11.92
N ALA A 68 -9.22 9.39 -11.36
CA ALA A 68 -9.54 10.82 -11.48
C ALA A 68 -8.79 11.68 -10.44
N MET A 69 -8.11 11.07 -9.47
CA MET A 69 -7.38 11.80 -8.46
C MET A 69 -6.07 12.36 -8.97
N ARG A 70 -5.72 13.56 -8.49
CA ARG A 70 -4.41 14.17 -8.70
C ARG A 70 -3.60 14.04 -7.41
N ARG A 71 -2.41 13.45 -7.50
CA ARG A 71 -1.45 13.43 -6.40
C ARG A 71 -0.81 14.81 -6.24
N GLY A 72 -0.51 15.19 -4.99
CA GLY A 72 0.34 16.35 -4.67
C GLY A 72 1.83 16.10 -5.00
N GLY A 73 2.65 17.15 -4.91
CA GLY A 73 4.06 17.15 -5.33
C GLY A 73 5.09 16.76 -4.26
N GLU A 74 4.71 16.00 -3.24
CA GLU A 74 5.62 15.56 -2.16
C GLU A 74 6.08 14.11 -2.36
N ALA A 75 7.26 13.78 -1.83
CA ALA A 75 7.86 12.46 -1.96
C ALA A 75 7.83 11.67 -0.65
N CYS A 76 7.81 10.35 -0.82
CA CYS A 76 8.16 9.39 0.21
C CYS A 76 9.68 9.20 0.21
N LEU A 77 10.26 8.82 1.34
CA LEU A 77 11.69 8.55 1.51
C LEU A 77 11.86 7.39 2.50
N THR A 78 13.03 6.77 2.51
CA THR A 78 13.43 5.82 3.55
C THR A 78 14.72 6.26 4.20
N THR A 79 14.86 5.99 5.50
CA THR A 79 16.14 6.13 6.20
C THR A 79 16.61 4.74 6.68
N ASP A 80 17.43 4.68 7.74
CA ASP A 80 18.09 3.47 8.23
C ASP A 80 17.24 2.19 8.13
N VAL A 81 17.81 1.18 7.49
CA VAL A 81 17.28 -0.18 7.51
C VAL A 81 17.63 -0.79 8.87
N LYS A 82 16.62 -1.07 9.68
CA LYS A 82 16.83 -1.65 11.02
C LYS A 82 16.86 -3.17 10.97
N ARG A 83 15.93 -3.78 10.24
CA ARG A 83 15.89 -5.23 10.03
C ARG A 83 15.44 -5.54 8.61
N LYS A 84 16.11 -6.51 7.99
CA LYS A 84 15.83 -6.89 6.61
C LYS A 84 16.28 -8.31 6.35
N LEU A 85 15.53 -9.01 5.51
CA LEU A 85 15.90 -10.34 5.02
C LEU A 85 16.48 -10.22 3.61
N PRO A 86 17.44 -11.11 3.26
CA PRO A 86 17.93 -11.19 1.90
C PRO A 86 16.79 -11.63 0.95
N PRO A 87 16.84 -11.24 -0.33
CA PRO A 87 15.85 -11.70 -1.31
C PRO A 87 15.80 -13.22 -1.36
N THR A 88 14.60 -13.80 -1.30
CA THR A 88 14.41 -15.25 -1.39
C THR A 88 13.65 -15.64 -2.66
N ASN A 89 13.83 -16.90 -3.08
CA ASN A 89 13.13 -17.49 -4.22
C ASN A 89 11.93 -18.36 -3.84
N GLN A 90 11.58 -18.38 -2.56
CA GLN A 90 10.50 -19.22 -2.09
C GLN A 90 9.14 -18.59 -2.43
N LEU A 91 8.16 -19.45 -2.69
CA LEU A 91 6.79 -19.04 -2.89
C LEU A 91 6.16 -18.64 -1.56
N ARG A 92 5.23 -17.69 -1.63
CA ARG A 92 4.53 -17.15 -0.47
C ARG A 92 3.03 -17.30 -0.69
N ALA A 93 2.42 -17.99 0.28
CA ALA A 93 1.00 -18.08 0.48
C ALA A 93 0.69 -17.45 1.83
N ASN A 94 -0.42 -16.76 1.92
CA ASN A 94 -0.89 -16.12 3.15
C ASN A 94 -2.43 -16.06 3.09
N GLY A 95 -3.08 -15.79 4.21
CA GLY A 95 -4.55 -15.69 4.26
C GLY A 95 -5.18 -16.61 5.29
N ALA A 96 -4.52 -17.73 5.65
CA ALA A 96 -5.01 -18.66 6.67
C ALA A 96 -5.03 -18.08 8.10
N GLN A 97 -4.24 -17.03 8.34
CA GLN A 97 -4.23 -16.29 9.60
C GLN A 97 -4.35 -14.80 9.33
N LEU A 98 -5.24 -14.14 10.06
CA LEU A 98 -5.30 -12.69 10.17
C LEU A 98 -4.36 -12.25 11.31
N ARG A 99 -3.41 -11.38 11.00
CA ARG A 99 -2.49 -10.78 11.98
C ARG A 99 -2.97 -9.39 12.38
N THR A 100 -3.39 -9.22 13.62
CA THR A 100 -3.80 -7.92 14.15
C THR A 100 -2.66 -7.29 14.93
N TYR A 101 -2.19 -6.11 14.49
CA TYR A 101 -1.16 -5.32 15.18
C TYR A 101 -1.82 -4.13 15.89
N ARG A 102 -1.36 -3.85 17.12
CA ARG A 102 -1.71 -2.67 17.89
C ARG A 102 -0.91 -1.47 17.36
N LEU A 103 -1.62 -0.55 16.72
CA LEU A 103 -1.07 0.65 16.12
C LEU A 103 -1.25 1.86 17.06
N ALA A 104 -0.16 2.58 17.30
CA ALA A 104 -0.17 3.87 17.98
C ALA A 104 0.05 5.00 16.96
N VAL A 105 -0.99 5.77 16.66
CA VAL A 105 -0.91 6.91 15.73
C VAL A 105 -0.91 8.22 16.51
N ALA A 106 0.19 8.95 16.42
CA ALA A 106 0.27 10.32 16.92
C ALA A 106 -0.12 11.32 15.84
N CYS A 107 -0.48 12.53 16.24
CA CYS A 107 -0.58 13.65 15.31
C CYS A 107 -0.05 14.95 15.91
N THR A 108 0.60 15.77 15.08
CA THR A 108 1.02 17.12 15.48
C THR A 108 -0.19 18.04 15.68
N GLY A 109 0.02 19.16 16.37
CA GLY A 109 -0.99 20.21 16.53
C GLY A 109 -1.46 20.76 15.19
N GLU A 110 -0.57 20.89 14.21
CA GLU A 110 -0.94 21.36 12.87
C GLU A 110 -1.86 20.37 12.18
N TYR A 111 -1.60 19.06 12.28
CA TYR A 111 -2.52 18.05 11.76
C TYR A 111 -3.89 18.19 12.43
N ALA A 112 -3.93 18.29 13.76
CA ALA A 112 -5.20 18.42 14.49
C ALA A 112 -6.00 19.65 14.05
N ILE A 113 -5.34 20.78 13.81
CA ILE A 113 -5.96 22.00 13.27
C ILE A 113 -6.64 21.73 11.92
N THR A 114 -5.99 20.99 11.00
CA THR A 114 -6.61 20.64 9.71
C THR A 114 -7.90 19.82 9.83
N LYS A 115 -8.10 19.14 10.97
CA LYS A 115 -9.28 18.31 11.23
C LYS A 115 -10.37 19.01 12.04
N GLY A 116 -10.11 20.22 12.54
CA GLY A 116 -11.07 20.98 13.37
C GLY A 116 -10.57 21.32 14.77
N GLY A 117 -9.34 20.93 15.13
CA GLY A 117 -8.67 21.35 16.35
C GLY A 117 -9.15 20.66 17.63
N THR A 118 -9.94 19.59 17.52
CA THR A 118 -10.37 18.78 18.66
C THR A 118 -9.80 17.37 18.60
N LYS A 119 -9.70 16.70 19.77
CA LYS A 119 -9.28 15.30 19.79
C LYS A 119 -10.23 14.38 19.04
N ALA A 120 -11.53 14.68 19.08
CA ALA A 120 -12.54 13.87 18.40
C ALA A 120 -12.39 13.94 16.88
N ASP A 121 -12.14 15.14 16.34
CA ASP A 121 -12.04 15.31 14.89
C ASP A 121 -10.67 14.85 14.35
N ALA A 122 -9.59 15.10 15.09
CA ALA A 122 -8.28 14.53 14.76
C ALA A 122 -8.30 13.00 14.79
N LEU A 123 -8.93 12.39 15.80
CA LEU A 123 -9.11 10.94 15.87
C LEU A 123 -9.97 10.42 14.71
N ALA A 124 -11.02 11.15 14.33
CA ALA A 124 -11.84 10.79 13.16
C ALA A 124 -11.00 10.76 11.87
N GLY A 125 -10.15 11.77 11.64
CA GLY A 125 -9.24 11.80 10.49
C GLY A 125 -8.21 10.66 10.48
N ILE A 126 -7.64 10.34 11.65
CA ILE A 126 -6.76 9.17 11.83
C ILE A 126 -7.53 7.89 11.47
N VAL A 127 -8.75 7.77 11.96
CA VAL A 127 -9.58 6.58 11.77
C VAL A 127 -9.94 6.36 10.32
N THR A 128 -10.44 7.38 9.62
CA THR A 128 -10.75 7.30 8.18
C THR A 128 -9.52 6.88 7.38
N THR A 129 -8.33 7.42 7.71
CA THR A 129 -7.07 7.05 7.05
C THR A 129 -6.70 5.59 7.28
N ILE A 130 -6.67 5.13 8.54
CA ILE A 130 -6.27 3.75 8.86
C ILE A 130 -7.33 2.74 8.41
N ASN A 131 -8.61 3.12 8.35
CA ASN A 131 -9.67 2.27 7.81
C ASN A 131 -9.42 1.95 6.32
N ARG A 132 -8.98 2.93 5.52
CA ARG A 132 -8.55 2.73 4.12
C ARG A 132 -7.31 1.86 4.00
N VAL A 133 -6.31 2.09 4.86
CA VAL A 133 -5.11 1.25 4.90
C VAL A 133 -5.47 -0.21 5.20
N ASN A 134 -6.37 -0.46 6.17
CA ASN A 134 -6.86 -1.80 6.46
C ASN A 134 -7.59 -2.44 5.27
N GLY A 135 -8.32 -1.66 4.47
CA GLY A 135 -8.94 -2.15 3.24
C GLY A 135 -7.94 -2.86 2.32
N ILE A 136 -6.75 -2.30 2.20
CA ILE A 136 -5.62 -2.81 1.41
C ILE A 136 -4.87 -3.91 2.15
N TYR A 137 -4.48 -3.67 3.40
CA TYR A 137 -3.60 -4.56 4.17
C TYR A 137 -4.27 -5.89 4.51
N GLU A 138 -5.56 -5.88 4.83
CA GLU A 138 -6.30 -7.11 5.08
C GLU A 138 -6.41 -7.96 3.80
N GLN A 139 -6.59 -7.31 2.64
CA GLN A 139 -6.74 -7.98 1.34
C GLN A 139 -5.41 -8.47 0.76
N GLU A 140 -4.33 -7.68 0.85
CA GLU A 140 -3.05 -8.04 0.21
C GLU A 140 -2.15 -8.88 1.12
N LEU A 141 -2.31 -8.72 2.45
CA LEU A 141 -1.34 -9.16 3.46
C LEU A 141 -1.97 -9.91 4.64
N ALA A 142 -3.30 -10.05 4.72
CA ALA A 142 -3.99 -10.56 5.91
C ALA A 142 -3.49 -9.90 7.21
N ILE A 143 -3.28 -8.57 7.15
CA ILE A 143 -2.86 -7.73 8.27
C ILE A 143 -3.97 -6.74 8.58
N GLN A 144 -4.33 -6.66 9.86
CA GLN A 144 -5.24 -5.63 10.38
C GLN A 144 -4.51 -4.74 11.38
N LEU A 145 -4.71 -3.43 11.25
CA LEU A 145 -4.22 -2.43 12.19
C LEU A 145 -5.37 -2.00 13.12
N GLN A 146 -5.18 -2.20 14.42
CA GLN A 146 -6.12 -1.77 15.45
C GLN A 146 -5.46 -0.68 16.29
N LEU A 147 -6.14 0.46 16.50
CA LEU A 147 -5.59 1.52 17.35
C LEU A 147 -5.42 1.04 18.80
N VAL A 148 -4.40 1.54 19.50
CA VAL A 148 -4.24 1.28 20.93
C VAL A 148 -5.36 1.92 21.76
N PRO A 149 -5.78 1.32 22.90
CA PRO A 149 -6.89 1.85 23.71
C PRO A 149 -6.73 3.29 24.20
N THR A 150 -5.50 3.80 24.26
CA THR A 150 -5.14 5.14 24.76
C THR A 150 -4.58 6.05 23.66
N ASN A 151 -4.90 5.79 22.39
CA ASN A 151 -4.39 6.59 21.26
C ASN A 151 -4.76 8.08 21.34
N ASP A 152 -5.84 8.42 22.04
CA ASP A 152 -6.25 9.80 22.31
C ASP A 152 -5.22 10.61 23.12
N ALA A 153 -4.27 9.94 23.80
CA ALA A 153 -3.13 10.57 24.46
C ALA A 153 -2.07 11.08 23.48
N LEU A 154 -2.02 10.56 22.25
CA LEU A 154 -1.06 10.94 21.21
C LEU A 154 -1.59 12.02 20.25
N ILE A 155 -2.74 12.59 20.57
CA ILE A 155 -3.35 13.68 19.80
C ILE A 155 -3.00 15.00 20.47
N PHE A 156 -2.10 15.74 19.83
CA PHE A 156 -1.70 17.07 20.26
C PHE A 156 -2.51 18.12 19.49
N LEU A 157 -2.99 19.14 20.18
CA LEU A 157 -3.89 20.16 19.60
C LEU A 157 -3.21 21.51 19.35
N ASP A 158 -2.05 21.72 19.97
CA ASP A 158 -1.35 23.00 19.94
C ASP A 158 0.06 22.81 19.33
N PRO A 159 0.32 23.36 18.13
CA PRO A 159 1.63 23.30 17.48
C PRO A 159 2.78 23.87 18.32
N ALA A 160 2.48 24.79 19.25
CA ALA A 160 3.52 25.42 20.06
C ALA A 160 4.00 24.55 21.23
N THR A 161 3.21 23.55 21.63
CA THR A 161 3.47 22.72 22.81
C THR A 161 3.53 21.22 22.51
N ASP A 162 3.26 20.81 21.28
CA ASP A 162 3.46 19.43 20.88
C ASP A 162 4.97 19.06 20.82
N PRO A 163 5.32 17.77 20.95
CA PRO A 163 6.71 17.34 21.05
C PRO A 163 7.39 17.13 19.70
N TYR A 164 6.83 17.66 18.59
CA TYR A 164 7.22 17.32 17.24
C TYR A 164 7.78 18.50 16.42
N THR A 165 8.91 18.25 15.78
CA THR A 165 9.51 19.14 14.80
C THR A 165 8.88 18.89 13.43
N ASN A 166 7.65 19.39 13.23
CA ASN A 166 6.84 19.17 12.01
C ASN A 166 7.48 19.65 10.68
N THR A 167 8.67 20.25 10.72
CA THR A 167 9.43 20.70 9.55
C THR A 167 10.58 19.77 9.15
N ASN A 168 10.89 18.74 9.95
CA ASN A 168 11.97 17.80 9.68
C ASN A 168 11.52 16.35 9.88
N ALA A 169 11.51 15.55 8.81
CA ALA A 169 11.07 14.16 8.85
C ALA A 169 11.91 13.26 9.77
N SER A 170 13.23 13.47 9.81
CA SER A 170 14.16 12.67 10.61
C SER A 170 14.01 12.93 12.11
N ASP A 171 13.73 14.18 12.47
CA ASP A 171 13.45 14.57 13.85
C ASP A 171 12.08 14.00 14.26
N LEU A 172 11.05 14.22 13.43
CA LEU A 172 9.68 13.71 13.63
C LEU A 172 9.64 12.22 13.96
N LEU A 173 10.30 11.35 13.18
CA LEU A 173 10.25 9.91 13.41
C LEU A 173 10.98 9.50 14.71
N THR A 174 12.06 10.21 15.09
CA THR A 174 12.82 9.92 16.30
C THR A 174 12.06 10.41 17.54
N GLU A 175 11.48 11.61 17.45
CA GLU A 175 10.58 12.17 18.45
C GLU A 175 9.35 11.29 18.62
N ASN A 176 8.80 10.73 17.54
CA ASN A 176 7.64 9.85 17.63
C ASN A 176 7.93 8.57 18.40
N GLN A 177 9.10 7.98 18.21
CA GLN A 177 9.53 6.84 19.04
C GLN A 177 9.52 7.21 20.52
N ARG A 178 10.23 8.30 20.89
CA ARG A 178 10.33 8.78 22.28
C ARG A 178 8.96 9.11 22.88
N THR A 179 8.13 9.86 22.16
CA THR A 179 6.82 10.32 22.62
C THR A 179 5.85 9.15 22.79
N THR A 180 5.81 8.23 21.83
CA THR A 180 4.93 7.05 21.91
C THR A 180 5.34 6.13 23.06
N ASP A 181 6.63 5.88 23.23
CA ASP A 181 7.14 5.09 24.36
C ASP A 181 6.79 5.73 25.71
N ALA A 182 6.90 7.06 25.83
CA ALA A 182 6.62 7.77 27.07
C ALA A 182 5.13 7.78 27.44
N LEU A 183 4.23 7.95 26.47
CA LEU A 183 2.80 8.14 26.72
C LEU A 183 1.99 6.84 26.67
N ILE A 184 2.37 5.89 25.80
CA ILE A 184 1.68 4.60 25.65
C ILE A 184 2.43 3.50 26.38
N GLY A 185 3.76 3.57 26.47
CA GLY A 185 4.61 2.50 26.98
C GLY A 185 4.92 1.47 25.90
N SER A 186 6.20 1.16 25.71
CA SER A 186 6.64 0.27 24.61
C SER A 186 5.91 -1.07 24.58
N ALA A 187 5.60 -1.69 25.72
CA ALA A 187 4.88 -2.98 25.74
C ALA A 187 3.43 -2.92 25.20
N ASN A 188 2.85 -1.73 25.09
CA ASN A 188 1.42 -1.53 24.83
C ASN A 188 1.09 -1.28 23.35
N TYR A 189 2.08 -1.27 22.46
CA TYR A 189 1.89 -1.12 21.03
C TYR A 189 2.92 -1.93 20.23
N ASP A 190 2.60 -2.22 18.98
CA ASP A 190 3.37 -3.10 18.09
C ASP A 190 4.02 -2.32 16.95
N LEU A 191 3.38 -1.22 16.55
CA LEU A 191 3.78 -0.29 15.50
C LEU A 191 3.29 1.11 15.89
N GLY A 192 4.08 2.14 15.60
CA GLY A 192 3.69 3.53 15.77
C GLY A 192 4.05 4.38 14.56
N HIS A 193 3.29 5.45 14.38
CA HIS A 193 3.44 6.37 13.25
C HIS A 193 2.92 7.77 13.64
N VAL A 194 3.49 8.84 13.10
CA VAL A 194 3.00 10.22 13.34
C VAL A 194 2.47 10.85 12.07
N PHE A 195 1.34 11.55 12.20
CA PHE A 195 0.79 12.39 11.12
C PHE A 195 1.07 13.87 11.35
N GLY A 196 1.62 14.52 10.33
CA GLY A 196 1.90 15.96 10.28
C GLY A 196 1.29 16.63 9.06
N THR A 197 1.71 17.87 8.80
CA THR A 197 1.22 18.67 7.65
C THR A 197 2.30 19.01 6.63
N ARG A 198 3.50 18.47 6.79
CA ARG A 198 4.65 18.73 5.94
C ARG A 198 5.50 17.47 5.82
N VAL A 199 6.66 17.61 5.18
CA VAL A 199 7.76 16.65 5.10
C VAL A 199 7.56 15.41 4.22
N GLY A 200 6.36 15.20 3.67
CA GLY A 200 6.07 14.01 2.86
C GLY A 200 6.05 12.75 3.72
N GLY A 201 6.67 11.67 3.25
CA GLY A 201 6.76 10.41 4.00
C GLY A 201 8.20 10.05 4.34
N LEU A 202 8.44 9.53 5.55
CA LEU A 202 9.71 8.92 5.92
C LEU A 202 9.51 7.83 6.97
N ALA A 203 10.11 6.66 6.73
CA ALA A 203 10.12 5.58 7.70
C ALA A 203 11.50 4.89 7.82
N TYR A 204 11.77 4.38 9.02
CA TYR A 204 12.72 3.29 9.17
C TYR A 204 12.18 2.01 8.52
N VAL A 205 13.06 1.25 7.88
CA VAL A 205 12.66 0.01 7.20
C VAL A 205 12.74 -1.18 8.15
N GLY A 206 11.64 -1.94 8.24
CA GLY A 206 11.54 -3.17 9.01
C GLY A 206 11.65 -2.92 10.51
N THR A 207 10.62 -2.29 11.09
CA THR A 207 10.60 -1.88 12.49
C THR A 207 9.42 -2.38 13.29
N VAL A 208 8.39 -2.93 12.66
CA VAL A 208 7.26 -3.55 13.37
C VAL A 208 7.79 -4.58 14.39
N CYS A 209 7.31 -4.50 15.64
CA CYS A 209 7.78 -5.28 16.79
C CYS A 209 9.22 -5.03 17.29
N ASP A 210 9.95 -4.05 16.74
CA ASP A 210 11.25 -3.64 17.26
C ASP A 210 11.07 -2.56 18.34
N ALA A 211 11.26 -2.91 19.62
CA ALA A 211 11.06 -1.98 20.72
C ALA A 211 11.85 -0.66 20.60
N SER A 212 12.98 -0.65 19.89
CA SER A 212 13.80 0.55 19.72
C SER A 212 13.35 1.46 18.58
N PHE A 213 12.59 0.94 17.61
CA PHE A 213 12.33 1.65 16.34
C PHE A 213 10.90 1.54 15.80
N LYS A 214 10.02 0.75 16.44
CA LYS A 214 8.67 0.44 15.95
C LYS A 214 7.74 1.64 15.81
N ALA A 215 8.06 2.79 16.38
CA ALA A 215 7.33 4.05 16.19
C ALA A 215 8.03 5.04 15.24
N GLY A 216 9.17 4.67 14.64
CA GLY A 216 9.94 5.52 13.74
C GLY A 216 9.40 5.57 12.31
N GLY A 217 8.22 6.17 12.14
CA GLY A 217 7.63 6.48 10.85
C GLY A 217 6.78 7.75 10.92
N THR A 218 6.80 8.54 9.85
CA THR A 218 6.05 9.78 9.72
C THR A 218 5.44 9.93 8.33
N THR A 219 4.25 10.52 8.27
CA THR A 219 3.61 10.96 7.05
C THR A 219 3.01 12.34 7.27
N GLY A 220 3.27 13.29 6.39
CA GLY A 220 2.63 14.58 6.43
C GLY A 220 2.49 15.21 5.06
N GLN A 221 1.41 15.95 4.89
CA GLN A 221 1.07 16.68 3.67
C GLN A 221 0.25 17.92 4.04
N ALA A 222 0.38 18.99 3.27
CA ALA A 222 -0.31 20.26 3.57
C ALA A 222 -1.83 20.10 3.79
N ASP A 223 -2.46 19.20 3.02
CA ASP A 223 -3.80 18.68 3.28
C ASP A 223 -3.70 17.16 3.52
N PRO A 224 -3.61 16.71 4.79
CA PRO A 224 -3.40 15.31 5.12
C PRO A 224 -4.74 14.54 5.10
N SER A 225 -5.40 14.57 3.95
CA SER A 225 -6.75 14.05 3.73
C SER A 225 -6.85 13.29 2.41
N GLY A 226 -7.92 12.52 2.27
CA GLY A 226 -8.20 11.83 1.02
C GLY A 226 -7.26 10.66 0.75
N ASP A 227 -7.42 10.07 -0.43
CA ASP A 227 -6.79 8.82 -0.79
C ASP A 227 -5.35 8.94 -1.30
N ALA A 228 -4.95 10.13 -1.78
CA ALA A 228 -3.52 10.41 -2.01
C ALA A 228 -2.75 10.27 -0.69
N PHE A 229 -3.21 10.92 0.39
CA PHE A 229 -2.60 10.79 1.71
C PHE A 229 -2.64 9.35 2.23
N ALA A 230 -3.81 8.69 2.21
CA ALA A 230 -3.95 7.36 2.79
C ALA A 230 -3.17 6.26 2.05
N VAL A 231 -3.15 6.29 0.71
CA VAL A 231 -2.56 5.19 -0.10
C VAL A 231 -1.19 5.53 -0.63
N ASP A 232 -0.99 6.72 -1.21
CA ASP A 232 0.31 7.06 -1.82
C ASP A 232 1.37 7.42 -0.78
N PHE A 233 0.97 7.73 0.47
CA PHE A 233 1.88 8.03 1.56
C PHE A 233 1.70 7.08 2.76
N VAL A 234 0.57 7.07 3.47
CA VAL A 234 0.48 6.30 4.72
C VAL A 234 0.65 4.79 4.49
N ALA A 235 -0.04 4.19 3.50
CA ALA A 235 0.16 2.78 3.17
C ALA A 235 1.59 2.49 2.65
N HIS A 236 2.23 3.45 2.00
CA HIS A 236 3.61 3.34 1.53
C HIS A 236 4.60 3.31 2.71
N GLU A 237 4.50 4.27 3.63
CA GLU A 237 5.40 4.37 4.78
C GLU A 237 5.21 3.23 5.77
N LEU A 238 3.96 2.80 5.98
CA LEU A 238 3.73 1.57 6.75
C LEU A 238 4.34 0.36 6.03
N GLY A 239 4.31 0.31 4.69
CA GLY A 239 4.99 -0.73 3.90
C GLY A 239 6.48 -0.82 4.20
N HIS A 240 7.16 0.32 4.35
CA HIS A 240 8.55 0.37 4.82
C HIS A 240 8.71 -0.13 6.26
N GLN A 241 7.85 0.28 7.19
CA GLN A 241 7.91 -0.22 8.58
C GLN A 241 7.68 -1.75 8.65
N PHE A 242 6.95 -2.31 7.68
CA PHE A 242 6.79 -3.76 7.47
C PHE A 242 7.92 -4.41 6.63
N GLY A 243 8.94 -3.65 6.20
CA GLY A 243 10.17 -4.17 5.61
C GLY A 243 10.26 -4.16 4.07
N ALA A 244 9.28 -3.57 3.38
CA ALA A 244 9.32 -3.45 1.92
C ALA A 244 10.28 -2.36 1.44
N ASP A 245 10.89 -2.56 0.27
CA ASP A 245 11.62 -1.53 -0.46
C ASP A 245 10.79 -0.92 -1.58
N HIS A 246 11.31 0.18 -2.12
CA HIS A 246 10.80 0.76 -3.34
C HIS A 246 10.92 -0.18 -4.55
N THR A 247 9.89 -0.17 -5.39
CA THR A 247 9.78 -1.06 -6.56
C THR A 247 10.10 -0.39 -7.89
N PHE A 248 10.22 0.93 -7.94
CA PHE A 248 10.42 1.68 -9.18
C PHE A 248 11.86 1.61 -9.71
N ASN A 249 12.04 1.76 -11.03
CA ASN A 249 13.33 1.69 -11.71
C ASN A 249 13.70 2.98 -12.48
N GLY A 250 12.99 4.09 -12.22
CA GLY A 250 13.29 5.42 -12.75
C GLY A 250 14.50 6.08 -12.08
N THR A 251 14.96 7.18 -12.67
CA THR A 251 16.18 7.92 -12.28
C THR A 251 16.02 9.44 -12.34
N THR A 252 14.81 9.95 -12.51
CA THR A 252 14.51 11.39 -12.61
C THR A 252 13.48 11.82 -11.57
N GLY A 253 13.37 13.13 -11.31
CA GLY A 253 12.50 13.64 -10.26
C GLY A 253 12.85 13.02 -8.91
N PHE A 254 11.83 12.62 -8.15
CA PHE A 254 12.01 12.01 -6.84
C PHE A 254 12.58 10.58 -6.89
N CYS A 255 12.63 9.92 -8.06
CA CYS A 255 13.26 8.61 -8.18
C CYS A 255 14.80 8.64 -7.99
N THR A 256 15.44 9.80 -8.18
CA THR A 256 16.90 9.94 -8.24
C THR A 256 17.62 9.42 -6.99
N SER A 257 17.09 9.70 -5.80
CA SER A 257 17.76 9.44 -4.52
C SER A 257 17.23 8.20 -3.77
N SER A 258 16.13 7.61 -4.23
CA SER A 258 15.38 6.63 -3.43
C SER A 258 15.26 5.26 -4.10
N ARG A 259 15.87 5.07 -5.27
CA ARG A 259 15.77 3.79 -5.99
C ARG A 259 16.48 2.65 -5.23
N ALA A 260 15.77 1.56 -4.98
CA ALA A 260 16.33 0.33 -4.42
C ALA A 260 16.69 -0.67 -5.53
N ALA A 261 17.97 -0.72 -5.95
CA ALA A 261 18.40 -1.51 -7.11
C ALA A 261 18.00 -3.00 -7.08
N SER A 262 18.08 -3.62 -5.92
CA SER A 262 17.73 -5.04 -5.72
C SER A 262 16.23 -5.33 -5.70
N TRP A 263 15.40 -4.29 -5.77
CA TRP A 263 13.95 -4.36 -5.67
C TRP A 263 13.22 -3.54 -6.76
N ALA A 264 13.96 -2.95 -7.70
CA ALA A 264 13.45 -2.08 -8.76
C ALA A 264 12.81 -2.87 -9.92
N TYR A 265 11.69 -3.54 -9.66
CA TYR A 265 10.96 -4.40 -10.61
C TYR A 265 10.04 -3.65 -11.58
N GLU A 266 9.70 -2.39 -11.31
CA GLU A 266 8.71 -1.64 -12.09
C GLU A 266 9.37 -0.55 -12.96
N PRO A 267 8.97 -0.40 -14.24
CA PRO A 267 9.57 0.60 -15.13
C PRO A 267 9.24 2.03 -14.70
N GLY A 268 10.20 2.94 -14.89
CA GLY A 268 10.01 4.38 -14.62
C GLY A 268 9.60 4.66 -13.19
N SER A 269 8.59 5.49 -12.99
CA SER A 269 7.99 5.78 -11.68
C SER A 269 7.34 4.57 -11.00
N GLY A 270 7.08 3.48 -11.74
CA GLY A 270 6.23 2.37 -11.31
C GLY A 270 4.76 2.75 -11.11
N GLY A 271 3.97 1.78 -10.63
CA GLY A 271 2.53 1.90 -10.42
C GLY A 271 1.96 1.19 -9.18
N SER A 272 2.72 0.36 -8.44
CA SER A 272 2.25 -0.24 -7.18
C SER A 272 2.43 0.68 -5.95
N ILE A 273 1.92 0.30 -4.78
CA ILE A 273 2.03 1.09 -3.53
C ILE A 273 3.48 1.50 -3.22
N MET A 274 4.44 0.58 -3.33
CA MET A 274 5.86 0.87 -3.03
C MET A 274 6.61 1.54 -4.19
N SER A 275 5.90 1.99 -5.22
CA SER A 275 6.46 2.77 -6.32
C SER A 275 6.32 4.27 -6.09
N TYR A 276 6.89 5.08 -6.98
CA TYR A 276 6.80 6.54 -6.98
C TYR A 276 5.92 7.06 -8.11
N ALA A 277 4.81 6.36 -8.39
CA ALA A 277 3.85 6.76 -9.41
C ALA A 277 3.53 8.27 -9.33
N GLY A 278 3.72 8.97 -10.45
CA GLY A 278 3.50 10.41 -10.59
C GLY A 278 4.67 11.32 -10.15
N LEU A 279 5.71 10.81 -9.50
CA LEU A 279 6.76 11.61 -8.85
C LEU A 279 8.11 11.68 -9.58
N CYS A 280 8.26 10.98 -10.69
CA CYS A 280 9.53 10.80 -11.38
C CYS A 280 9.57 11.44 -12.77
N ALA A 281 8.85 12.56 -12.97
CA ALA A 281 8.84 13.27 -14.24
C ALA A 281 10.27 13.51 -14.78
N PRO A 282 10.51 13.34 -16.10
CA PRO A 282 9.56 12.96 -17.15
C PRO A 282 9.30 11.45 -17.27
N GLN A 283 9.86 10.60 -16.40
CA GLN A 283 9.73 9.13 -16.44
C GLN A 283 8.48 8.59 -15.72
N ASN A 284 7.43 9.40 -15.61
CA ASN A 284 6.15 8.97 -15.05
C ASN A 284 5.43 8.06 -16.04
N ILE A 285 4.98 6.89 -15.59
CA ILE A 285 4.17 5.96 -16.41
C ILE A 285 2.67 6.04 -16.06
N GLN A 286 2.33 6.60 -14.89
CA GLN A 286 0.97 6.87 -14.45
C GLN A 286 0.98 7.95 -13.34
N PRO A 287 -0.16 8.61 -13.07
CA PRO A 287 -0.20 9.78 -12.18
C PRO A 287 -0.25 9.46 -10.67
N SER A 288 -0.68 8.26 -10.28
CA SER A 288 -0.80 7.82 -8.88
C SER A 288 -0.69 6.29 -8.80
N SER A 289 -0.42 5.74 -7.63
CA SER A 289 -0.25 4.29 -7.48
C SER A 289 -1.60 3.57 -7.65
N PHE A 290 -1.60 2.26 -7.87
CA PHE A 290 -2.76 1.44 -7.57
C PHE A 290 -2.73 1.05 -6.09
N PRO A 291 -3.88 0.82 -5.43
CA PRO A 291 -3.94 0.43 -4.02
C PRO A 291 -3.60 -1.06 -3.83
N TYR A 292 -2.55 -1.53 -4.50
CA TYR A 292 -2.06 -2.90 -4.47
C TYR A 292 -0.54 -2.91 -4.36
N PHE A 293 -0.02 -3.89 -3.63
CA PHE A 293 1.42 -4.10 -3.55
C PHE A 293 1.89 -4.92 -4.75
N HIS A 294 3.07 -4.58 -5.30
CA HIS A 294 3.78 -5.50 -6.17
C HIS A 294 4.05 -6.81 -5.41
N SER A 295 4.03 -7.96 -6.09
CA SER A 295 4.26 -9.25 -5.43
C SER A 295 5.58 -9.35 -4.66
N ARG A 296 6.57 -8.53 -5.02
CA ARG A 296 7.86 -8.44 -4.35
C ARG A 296 7.84 -7.68 -3.05
N SER A 297 7.12 -6.58 -2.98
CA SER A 297 6.85 -5.91 -1.71
C SER A 297 6.09 -6.84 -0.76
N ARG A 298 5.15 -7.64 -1.31
CA ARG A 298 4.42 -8.64 -0.53
C ARG A 298 5.33 -9.74 0.01
N ASP A 299 6.22 -10.30 -0.81
CA ASP A 299 7.21 -11.27 -0.32
C ASP A 299 8.03 -10.69 0.84
N GLN A 300 8.53 -9.45 0.70
CA GLN A 300 9.32 -8.79 1.74
C GLN A 300 8.55 -8.63 3.05
N ILE A 301 7.30 -8.16 2.97
CA ILE A 301 6.45 -7.96 4.14
C ILE A 301 6.13 -9.31 4.80
N LEU A 302 5.77 -10.33 4.01
CA LEU A 302 5.44 -11.66 4.53
C LEU A 302 6.65 -12.35 5.17
N ASP A 303 7.83 -12.20 4.57
CA ASP A 303 9.10 -12.65 5.14
C ASP A 303 9.38 -11.93 6.47
N TYR A 304 9.22 -10.61 6.50
CA TYR A 304 9.44 -9.80 7.69
C TYR A 304 8.50 -10.18 8.84
N VAL A 305 7.18 -10.25 8.60
CA VAL A 305 6.22 -10.54 9.68
C VAL A 305 6.36 -11.96 10.21
N THR A 306 6.86 -12.88 9.40
CA THR A 306 7.14 -14.26 9.82
C THR A 306 8.40 -14.33 10.68
N ALA A 307 9.44 -13.56 10.35
CA ALA A 307 10.73 -13.62 11.05
C ALA A 307 10.83 -12.68 12.27
N PHE A 308 10.32 -11.46 12.14
CA PHE A 308 10.56 -10.36 13.09
C PHE A 308 9.27 -9.72 13.62
N GLY A 309 8.21 -9.69 12.83
CA GLY A 309 6.93 -9.07 13.19
C GLY A 309 6.00 -9.93 14.04
N THR A 310 6.52 -10.71 14.97
CA THR A 310 5.78 -11.79 15.67
C THR A 310 4.92 -11.32 16.86
N CYS A 311 4.88 -10.02 17.15
CA CYS A 311 4.09 -9.45 18.25
C CYS A 311 2.59 -9.28 17.93
N ALA A 312 2.16 -9.55 16.70
CA ALA A 312 0.74 -9.52 16.35
C ALA A 312 -0.08 -10.60 17.08
N GLN A 313 -1.35 -10.28 17.31
CA GLN A 313 -2.34 -11.29 17.64
C GLN A 313 -2.76 -12.01 16.34
N ALA A 314 -2.42 -13.29 16.23
CA ALA A 314 -2.85 -14.13 15.10
C ALA A 314 -4.20 -14.80 15.41
N THR A 315 -5.14 -14.71 14.48
CA THR A 315 -6.43 -15.43 14.53
C THR A 315 -6.62 -16.24 13.26
N GLY A 316 -7.18 -17.44 13.39
CA GLY A 316 -7.53 -18.26 12.23
C GLY A 316 -8.62 -17.57 11.43
N SER A 317 -8.40 -17.39 10.12
CA SER A 317 -9.39 -16.72 9.26
C SER A 317 -10.48 -17.67 8.76
N GLY A 318 -10.24 -18.98 8.83
CA GLY A 318 -11.08 -19.99 8.18
C GLY A 318 -10.95 -20.01 6.65
N ASN A 319 -9.97 -19.28 6.09
CA ASN A 319 -9.71 -19.19 4.67
C ASN A 319 -8.48 -20.03 4.27
N GLN A 320 -8.51 -20.63 3.09
CA GLN A 320 -7.43 -21.38 2.50
C GLN A 320 -6.96 -20.70 1.22
N PRO A 321 -5.67 -20.39 1.11
CA PRO A 321 -5.19 -19.58 0.01
C PRO A 321 -5.18 -20.37 -1.32
N PRO A 322 -5.42 -19.72 -2.47
CA PRO A 322 -5.67 -20.39 -3.75
C PRO A 322 -4.41 -21.02 -4.35
N VAL A 323 -4.49 -22.28 -4.80
CA VAL A 323 -3.38 -22.93 -5.53
C VAL A 323 -3.31 -22.34 -6.94
N VAL A 324 -2.13 -21.88 -7.35
CA VAL A 324 -1.92 -21.21 -8.65
C VAL A 324 -1.04 -22.09 -9.55
N ASP A 325 -1.10 -21.87 -10.86
CA ASP A 325 -0.16 -22.41 -11.84
C ASP A 325 0.03 -21.37 -12.95
N ALA A 326 1.27 -20.92 -13.13
CA ALA A 326 1.63 -19.91 -14.12
C ALA A 326 1.84 -20.49 -15.53
N GLY A 327 1.69 -21.81 -15.72
CA GLY A 327 1.94 -22.47 -16.99
C GLY A 327 3.44 -22.66 -17.28
N GLY A 328 3.75 -22.95 -18.55
CA GLY A 328 5.10 -23.30 -19.00
C GLY A 328 5.91 -22.13 -19.58
N ASN A 329 7.14 -22.46 -19.97
CA ASN A 329 8.05 -21.54 -20.66
C ASN A 329 7.79 -21.44 -22.16
N PHE A 330 8.07 -20.26 -22.72
CA PHE A 330 7.91 -19.97 -24.15
C PHE A 330 9.17 -19.37 -24.77
N ARG A 331 9.37 -19.62 -26.06
CA ARG A 331 10.35 -18.92 -26.90
C ARG A 331 9.59 -18.08 -27.90
N ILE A 332 9.73 -16.76 -27.78
CA ILE A 332 8.94 -15.78 -28.54
C ILE A 332 9.92 -14.93 -29.34
N PRO A 333 9.73 -14.75 -30.66
CA PRO A 333 10.56 -13.85 -31.44
C PRO A 333 10.53 -12.42 -30.89
N ALA A 334 11.63 -11.68 -31.03
CA ALA A 334 11.69 -10.28 -30.62
C ALA A 334 10.57 -9.47 -31.30
N ARG A 335 10.10 -8.41 -30.62
CA ARG A 335 9.03 -7.51 -31.12
C ARG A 335 7.69 -8.21 -31.44
N THR A 336 7.41 -9.33 -30.78
CA THR A 336 6.15 -10.08 -30.97
C THR A 336 5.26 -9.94 -29.73
N PRO A 337 4.03 -9.40 -29.85
CA PRO A 337 3.03 -9.45 -28.79
C PRO A 337 2.75 -10.88 -28.33
N PHE A 338 2.50 -11.06 -27.04
CA PHE A 338 2.21 -12.37 -26.48
C PHE A 338 1.18 -12.30 -25.37
N THR A 339 0.53 -13.42 -25.09
CA THR A 339 -0.40 -13.56 -23.96
C THR A 339 0.10 -14.66 -23.06
N LEU A 340 0.25 -14.36 -21.77
CA LEU A 340 0.48 -15.37 -20.74
C LEU A 340 -0.86 -15.76 -20.14
N SER A 341 -1.06 -17.06 -19.94
CA SER A 341 -2.28 -17.63 -19.36
C SER A 341 -1.89 -18.62 -18.28
N GLY A 342 -2.48 -18.46 -17.10
CA GLY A 342 -2.34 -19.42 -16.02
C GLY A 342 -3.71 -19.90 -15.55
N LYS A 343 -3.71 -20.57 -14.40
CA LYS A 343 -4.93 -21.07 -13.75
C LYS A 343 -4.74 -21.04 -12.24
N SER A 344 -5.84 -21.06 -11.51
CA SER A 344 -5.82 -21.33 -10.08
C SER A 344 -7.06 -22.11 -9.65
N SER A 345 -6.99 -22.73 -8.48
CA SER A 345 -8.12 -23.32 -7.78
C SER A 345 -8.14 -22.82 -6.35
N ASP A 346 -9.27 -22.27 -5.93
CA ASP A 346 -9.50 -21.87 -4.55
C ASP A 346 -10.14 -23.04 -3.77
N PRO A 347 -9.53 -23.53 -2.68
CA PRO A 347 -10.08 -24.65 -1.91
C PRO A 347 -11.44 -24.36 -1.26
N ASP A 348 -11.76 -23.10 -1.02
CA ASP A 348 -13.00 -22.68 -0.36
C ASP A 348 -14.11 -22.32 -1.37
N GLY A 349 -13.78 -22.31 -2.67
CA GLY A 349 -14.70 -21.96 -3.75
C GLY A 349 -14.88 -20.45 -3.91
N ASP A 350 -13.97 -19.65 -3.34
CA ASP A 350 -14.05 -18.21 -3.40
C ASP A 350 -13.69 -17.64 -4.78
N ALA A 351 -14.20 -16.44 -5.02
CA ALA A 351 -13.94 -15.73 -6.26
C ALA A 351 -12.47 -15.25 -6.31
N VAL A 352 -11.76 -15.58 -7.39
CA VAL A 352 -10.34 -15.25 -7.55
C VAL A 352 -10.13 -14.13 -8.59
N SER A 353 -9.15 -13.28 -8.33
CA SER A 353 -8.62 -12.27 -9.25
C SER A 353 -7.12 -12.41 -9.43
N TYR A 354 -6.57 -11.92 -10.53
CA TYR A 354 -5.23 -12.26 -10.98
C TYR A 354 -4.42 -11.03 -11.38
N THR A 355 -3.12 -11.08 -11.13
CA THR A 355 -2.15 -10.14 -11.70
C THR A 355 -1.01 -10.91 -12.35
N TRP A 356 -0.65 -10.50 -13.55
CA TRP A 356 0.58 -10.90 -14.22
C TRP A 356 1.59 -9.76 -14.13
N GLU A 357 2.71 -10.00 -13.46
CA GLU A 357 3.76 -9.02 -13.19
C GLU A 357 5.05 -9.43 -13.88
N GLN A 358 5.77 -8.50 -14.51
CA GLN A 358 7.15 -8.77 -14.88
C GLN A 358 8.02 -8.81 -13.61
N ASN A 359 8.95 -9.74 -13.55
CA ASN A 359 9.74 -10.08 -12.37
C ASN A 359 11.24 -10.08 -12.66
N ASP A 360 11.67 -9.17 -13.53
CA ASP A 360 13.07 -8.95 -13.87
C ASP A 360 13.59 -7.69 -13.17
N LEU A 361 14.86 -7.73 -12.78
CA LEU A 361 15.63 -6.56 -12.42
C LEU A 361 16.53 -6.18 -13.60
N GLY A 362 16.98 -4.94 -13.64
CA GLY A 362 17.94 -4.52 -14.65
C GLY A 362 18.44 -3.09 -14.47
N PRO A 363 19.15 -2.57 -15.48
CA PRO A 363 19.63 -1.19 -15.47
C PRO A 363 18.50 -0.19 -15.21
N ALA A 364 18.78 0.85 -14.41
CA ALA A 364 17.85 1.96 -14.19
C ALA A 364 17.76 2.83 -15.45
N GLY A 365 16.64 3.52 -15.66
CA GLY A 365 16.58 4.54 -16.69
C GLY A 365 15.21 4.82 -17.29
N ASN A 366 15.23 5.37 -18.50
CA ASN A 366 14.05 5.87 -19.20
C ASN A 366 13.10 4.71 -19.59
N PRO A 367 11.84 4.68 -19.10
CA PRO A 367 10.88 3.63 -19.43
C PRO A 367 10.45 3.63 -20.92
N ALA A 368 10.76 4.68 -21.68
CA ALA A 368 10.54 4.75 -23.12
C ALA A 368 11.70 4.16 -23.94
N ALA A 369 12.87 3.95 -23.33
CA ALA A 369 14.07 3.41 -23.98
C ALA A 369 14.85 2.49 -23.02
N PRO A 370 14.24 1.39 -22.53
CA PRO A 370 14.89 0.47 -21.61
C PRO A 370 16.07 -0.26 -22.28
N VAL A 371 17.12 -0.55 -21.50
CA VAL A 371 18.34 -1.25 -21.94
C VAL A 371 18.62 -2.48 -21.09
N GLY A 372 19.36 -3.45 -21.64
CA GLY A 372 19.65 -4.71 -20.96
C GLY A 372 18.40 -5.44 -20.47
N ASP A 373 18.39 -5.84 -19.20
CA ASP A 373 17.26 -6.55 -18.60
C ASP A 373 16.29 -5.62 -17.85
N ALA A 374 16.34 -4.30 -18.09
CA ALA A 374 15.44 -3.34 -17.46
C ALA A 374 13.96 -3.77 -17.60
N PRO A 375 13.13 -3.57 -16.57
CA PRO A 375 11.69 -3.83 -16.63
C PRO A 375 11.05 -3.12 -17.83
N LEU A 376 10.18 -3.83 -18.53
CA LEU A 376 9.53 -3.39 -19.76
C LEU A 376 8.02 -3.17 -19.59
N PHE A 377 7.40 -3.94 -18.70
CA PHE A 377 5.96 -3.99 -18.51
C PHE A 377 5.56 -3.46 -17.14
N ARG A 378 4.65 -2.50 -17.12
CA ARG A 378 4.13 -1.85 -15.92
C ARG A 378 3.26 -2.80 -15.13
N PHE A 379 3.17 -2.51 -13.84
CA PHE A 379 2.20 -3.12 -12.96
C PHE A 379 0.78 -2.73 -13.38
N LEU A 380 -0.14 -3.70 -13.36
CA LEU A 380 -1.57 -3.50 -13.55
C LEU A 380 -2.31 -4.10 -12.34
N PRO A 381 -3.42 -3.49 -11.91
CA PRO A 381 -4.19 -3.99 -10.79
C PRO A 381 -4.86 -5.35 -11.13
N PRO A 382 -5.34 -6.10 -10.12
CA PRO A 382 -5.93 -7.42 -10.34
C PRO A 382 -7.14 -7.39 -11.26
N SER A 383 -7.26 -8.39 -12.13
CA SER A 383 -8.41 -8.58 -13.03
C SER A 383 -9.08 -9.94 -12.80
N ALA A 384 -10.29 -10.14 -13.33
CA ALA A 384 -10.93 -11.46 -13.30
C ALA A 384 -10.27 -12.49 -14.24
N SER A 385 -9.41 -12.06 -15.17
CA SER A 385 -8.76 -12.92 -16.15
C SER A 385 -7.43 -13.45 -15.63
N ALA A 386 -7.26 -14.78 -15.66
CA ALA A 386 -5.98 -15.44 -15.42
C ALA A 386 -4.97 -15.28 -16.58
N SER A 387 -5.33 -14.48 -17.60
CA SER A 387 -4.51 -14.19 -18.76
C SER A 387 -4.27 -12.69 -18.92
N ARG A 388 -3.04 -12.31 -19.31
CA ARG A 388 -2.67 -10.93 -19.68
C ARG A 388 -1.92 -10.93 -21.02
N THR A 389 -2.32 -10.03 -21.90
CA THR A 389 -1.60 -9.71 -23.14
C THR A 389 -0.55 -8.65 -22.85
N PHE A 390 0.62 -8.82 -23.46
CA PHE A 390 1.79 -7.95 -23.36
C PHE A 390 2.22 -7.52 -24.75
N PRO A 391 2.22 -6.21 -25.05
CA PRO A 391 1.66 -5.12 -24.25
C PRO A 391 0.13 -5.18 -24.11
N ASP A 392 -0.46 -4.26 -23.35
CA ASP A 392 -1.92 -4.15 -23.20
C ASP A 392 -2.68 -4.23 -24.55
N LEU A 393 -3.71 -5.08 -24.59
CA LEU A 393 -4.45 -5.40 -25.81
C LEU A 393 -5.18 -4.18 -26.37
N ALA A 394 -5.76 -3.33 -25.53
CA ALA A 394 -6.43 -2.12 -26.00
C ALA A 394 -5.43 -1.16 -26.65
N GLY A 395 -4.23 -1.04 -26.07
CA GLY A 395 -3.11 -0.33 -26.69
C GLY A 395 -2.76 -0.86 -28.08
N LEU A 396 -2.56 -2.18 -28.21
CA LEU A 396 -2.25 -2.84 -29.49
C LEU A 396 -3.34 -2.62 -30.56
N LEU A 397 -4.61 -2.77 -30.18
CA LEU A 397 -5.74 -2.63 -31.10
C LEU A 397 -6.01 -1.19 -31.51
N SER A 398 -5.65 -0.21 -30.67
CA SER A 398 -5.85 1.21 -30.96
C SER A 398 -4.92 1.75 -32.06
N GLY A 399 -3.86 1.02 -32.41
CA GLY A 399 -2.84 1.47 -33.38
C GLY A 399 -1.98 2.63 -32.89
N ASN A 400 -2.16 3.08 -31.65
CA ASN A 400 -1.37 4.15 -31.05
C ASN A 400 0.04 3.66 -30.66
N ALA A 401 0.96 4.60 -30.50
CA ALA A 401 2.25 4.31 -29.87
C ALA A 401 2.02 3.72 -28.47
N LEU A 402 2.69 2.61 -28.18
CA LEU A 402 2.62 1.96 -26.88
C LEU A 402 3.15 2.92 -25.80
N PRO A 403 2.47 3.04 -24.64
CA PRO A 403 2.93 3.92 -23.59
C PRO A 403 4.25 3.40 -22.98
N PRO A 404 5.08 4.28 -22.38
CA PRO A 404 6.24 3.87 -21.61
C PRO A 404 5.85 2.82 -20.55
N GLY A 405 6.68 1.79 -20.37
CA GLY A 405 6.34 0.67 -19.51
C GLY A 405 5.34 -0.33 -20.11
N GLU A 406 5.11 -0.32 -21.42
CA GLU A 406 4.36 -1.36 -22.14
C GLU A 406 5.10 -1.71 -23.45
N LEU A 407 6.41 -1.99 -23.34
CA LEU A 407 7.30 -2.14 -24.51
C LEU A 407 7.68 -3.61 -24.78
N LEU A 408 7.71 -3.97 -26.06
CA LEU A 408 8.18 -5.28 -26.49
C LEU A 408 9.72 -5.36 -26.51
N PRO A 409 10.32 -6.52 -26.16
CA PRO A 409 11.76 -6.72 -26.30
C PRO A 409 12.23 -6.50 -27.73
N ALA A 410 13.19 -5.59 -27.91
CA ALA A 410 13.78 -5.30 -29.22
C ALA A 410 14.86 -6.30 -29.65
N TYR A 411 15.34 -7.14 -28.72
CA TYR A 411 16.37 -8.18 -28.90
C TYR A 411 16.04 -9.40 -28.03
N ALA A 412 16.77 -10.49 -28.26
CA ALA A 412 16.63 -11.70 -27.47
C ALA A 412 17.08 -11.46 -26.02
N ARG A 413 16.16 -11.62 -25.08
CA ARG A 413 16.41 -11.62 -23.63
C ARG A 413 15.45 -12.57 -22.94
N ARG A 414 15.85 -13.06 -21.76
CA ARG A 414 14.95 -13.82 -20.91
C ARG A 414 14.08 -12.82 -20.14
N LEU A 415 12.78 -13.10 -20.08
CA LEU A 415 11.85 -12.35 -19.25
C LEU A 415 11.24 -13.32 -18.25
N HIS A 416 11.25 -12.95 -16.98
CA HIS A 416 10.56 -13.69 -15.94
C HIS A 416 9.26 -12.95 -15.63
N PHE A 417 8.16 -13.67 -15.59
CA PHE A 417 6.89 -13.13 -15.14
C PHE A 417 6.52 -13.72 -13.79
N ARG A 418 5.40 -13.29 -13.22
CA ARG A 418 4.86 -13.87 -12.00
C ARG A 418 3.34 -13.78 -12.06
N LEU A 419 2.67 -14.89 -11.75
CA LEU A 419 1.21 -14.92 -11.60
C LEU A 419 0.86 -14.85 -10.11
N VAL A 420 0.09 -13.83 -9.76
CA VAL A 420 -0.53 -13.66 -8.45
C VAL A 420 -2.00 -14.02 -8.60
N ALA A 421 -2.53 -14.85 -7.72
CA ALA A 421 -3.97 -15.07 -7.56
C ALA A 421 -4.42 -14.60 -6.18
N ARG A 422 -5.49 -13.82 -6.12
CA ARG A 422 -6.11 -13.23 -4.92
C ARG A 422 -7.50 -13.82 -4.77
N ASP A 423 -7.69 -14.61 -3.73
CA ASP A 423 -9.02 -14.86 -3.19
C ASP A 423 -9.61 -13.54 -2.63
N GLN A 424 -10.92 -13.44 -2.61
CA GLN A 424 -11.61 -12.20 -2.22
C GLN A 424 -12.40 -12.37 -0.91
N ARG A 425 -12.06 -13.39 -0.11
CA ARG A 425 -12.68 -13.63 1.18
C ARG A 425 -12.33 -12.51 2.17
N ARG A 426 -13.19 -12.22 3.13
CA ARG A 426 -12.90 -11.34 4.27
C ARG A 426 -13.25 -12.09 5.57
N PRO A 427 -12.49 -11.91 6.66
CA PRO A 427 -11.45 -10.89 6.85
C PRO A 427 -10.07 -11.23 6.27
N ALA A 428 -9.85 -12.41 5.68
CA ALA A 428 -8.54 -12.71 5.10
C ALA A 428 -8.59 -13.65 3.90
N GLY A 429 -8.99 -13.12 2.75
CA GLY A 429 -8.48 -13.52 1.46
C GLY A 429 -7.15 -12.80 1.26
N ALA A 430 -6.07 -13.56 1.08
CA ALA A 430 -4.79 -13.01 0.69
C ALA A 430 -4.16 -13.77 -0.49
N PRO A 431 -3.45 -13.06 -1.36
CA PRO A 431 -2.91 -13.65 -2.57
C PRO A 431 -1.86 -14.75 -2.39
N ILE A 432 -1.94 -15.81 -3.20
CA ILE A 432 -0.81 -16.71 -3.49
C ILE A 432 -0.05 -16.18 -4.69
N THR A 433 1.27 -16.24 -4.61
CA THR A 433 2.10 -15.87 -5.74
C THR A 433 3.03 -16.97 -6.21
N ILE A 434 2.98 -17.26 -7.52
CA ILE A 434 3.80 -18.28 -8.17
C ILE A 434 4.60 -17.68 -9.31
N ARG A 435 5.87 -18.09 -9.37
CA ARG A 435 6.75 -17.79 -10.50
C ARG A 435 6.55 -18.87 -11.57
N PRO A 436 6.28 -18.52 -12.84
CA PRO A 436 6.71 -19.36 -13.94
C PRO A 436 8.23 -19.54 -13.81
N ALA A 437 8.64 -20.80 -13.77
CA ALA A 437 10.05 -21.21 -13.77
C ALA A 437 10.62 -21.07 -15.17
#